data_AF-A0A6N7X703-F1
#
_entry.id   AF-A0A6N7X703-F1
#
_cell.length_a   1.000
_cell.length_b   1.000
_cell.length_c   1.000
_cell.angle_alpha   90.00
_cell.angle_beta   90.00
_cell.angle_gamma   90.00
#
_symmetry.space_group_name_H-M   'P 1'
#
loop_
_entity.id
_entity.type
_entity.pdbx_description
1 polymer ?
#
loop_
_entity_poly.entity_id
_entity_poly.type
_entity_poly.pdbx_seq_one_letter_code
_entity_poly.pdbx_strand_id
1 'polypeptide(L)' 'MDNKELFDKLAGFAKTAYQYKGDVTADTTFDELGKESMKMIALTSLIEDELDVEVTIHEVMKMKTFGELVDRVAEEYEE' A
#
# COMPACT_ATOMS: atom_id res chain seq x y z
N MET A 1 1.21 -6.55 15.14
CA MET A 1 0.40 -5.34 14.83
C MET A 1 -0.97 -5.85 14.42
N ASP A 2 -2.09 -5.24 14.83
CA ASP A 2 -3.40 -5.71 14.35
C ASP A 2 -3.56 -5.38 12.85
N ASN A 3 -4.16 -6.28 12.06
CA ASN A 3 -4.35 -6.09 10.60
C ASN A 3 -5.10 -4.77 10.28
N LYS A 4 -5.96 -4.34 11.20
CA LYS A 4 -6.63 -3.03 11.12
C LYS A 4 -5.68 -1.84 11.27
N GLU A 5 -4.71 -1.91 12.18
CA GLU A 5 -3.71 -0.84 12.36
C GLU A 5 -2.76 -0.78 11.17
N LEU A 6 -2.35 -1.94 10.63
CA LEU A 6 -1.54 -2.02 9.43
C LEU A 6 -2.27 -1.39 8.23
N PHE A 7 -3.55 -1.74 8.05
CA PHE A 7 -4.39 -1.13 7.02
C PHE A 7 -4.41 0.39 7.13
N ASP A 8 -4.64 0.94 8.33
CA ASP A 8 -4.73 2.38 8.56
C ASP A 8 -3.40 3.10 8.23
N LYS A 9 -2.27 2.49 8.64
CA LYS A 9 -0.92 2.96 8.29
C LYS A 9 -0.69 2.98 6.78
N LEU A 10 -0.92 1.84 6.13
CA LEU A 10 -0.74 1.70 4.69
C LEU A 10 -1.65 2.66 3.92
N ALA A 11 -2.92 2.78 4.33
CA ALA A 11 -3.86 3.73 3.77
C ALA A 11 -3.37 5.18 3.93
N GLY A 12 -2.74 5.52 5.06
CA GLY A 12 -2.06 6.79 5.28
C GLY A 12 -0.90 7.03 4.31
N PHE A 13 -0.06 6.02 4.07
CA PHE A 13 1.02 6.10 3.08
C PHE A 13 0.48 6.28 1.67
N ALA A 14 -0.56 5.53 1.29
CA ALA A 14 -1.20 5.65 0.00
C ALA A 14 -1.85 7.02 -0.19
N LYS A 15 -2.56 7.53 0.80
CA LYS A 15 -3.11 8.90 0.77
C LYS A 15 -2.02 9.94 0.57
N THR A 16 -0.86 9.76 1.22
CA THR A 16 0.28 10.67 1.10
C THR A 16 0.95 10.57 -0.28
N ALA A 17 1.31 9.36 -0.70
CA ALA A 17 1.99 9.10 -1.97
C ALA A 17 1.14 9.48 -3.18
N TYR A 18 -0.15 9.16 -3.15
CA TYR A 18 -1.08 9.43 -4.25
C TYR A 18 -1.76 10.80 -4.15
N GLN A 19 -1.54 11.52 -3.04
CA GLN A 19 -2.28 12.74 -2.68
C GLN A 19 -3.81 12.54 -2.75
N TYR A 20 -4.26 11.33 -2.43
CA TYR A 20 -5.64 10.92 -2.53
C TYR A 20 -6.45 11.50 -1.36
N LYS A 21 -7.49 12.26 -1.69
CA LYS A 21 -8.36 12.93 -0.70
C LYS A 21 -9.61 12.13 -0.34
N GLY A 22 -9.88 11.03 -1.04
CA GLY A 22 -11.00 10.14 -0.74
C GLY A 22 -10.65 9.12 0.33
N ASP A 23 -11.59 8.22 0.62
CA ASP A 23 -11.37 7.09 1.52
C ASP A 23 -10.72 5.93 0.78
N VAL A 24 -9.65 5.41 1.38
CA VAL A 24 -8.97 4.20 0.90
C VAL A 24 -9.59 3.03 1.64
N THR A 25 -10.12 2.08 0.89
CA THR A 25 -10.75 0.85 1.39
C THR A 25 -10.01 -0.36 0.82
N ALA A 26 -10.26 -1.55 1.36
CA ALA A 26 -9.65 -2.77 0.84
C ALA A 26 -9.99 -3.00 -0.65
N ASP A 27 -11.18 -2.60 -1.10
CA ASP A 27 -11.63 -2.69 -2.49
C ASP A 27 -11.06 -1.59 -3.40
N THR A 28 -10.47 -0.53 -2.83
CA THR A 28 -9.92 0.58 -3.60
C THR A 28 -8.79 0.07 -4.50
N THR A 29 -8.88 0.37 -5.80
CA THR A 29 -7.89 -0.08 -6.77
C THR A 29 -6.75 0.94 -6.94
N PHE A 30 -5.57 0.47 -7.32
CA PHE A 30 -4.46 1.38 -7.66
C PHE A 30 -4.76 2.26 -8.88
N ASP A 31 -5.69 1.83 -9.74
CA ASP A 31 -6.16 2.63 -10.87
C ASP A 31 -6.98 3.84 -10.38
N GLU A 32 -7.80 3.68 -9.34
CA GLU A 32 -8.55 4.76 -8.70
C GLU A 32 -7.66 5.73 -7.91
N LEU A 33 -6.62 5.23 -7.25
CA LEU A 33 -5.63 6.05 -6.56
C LEU A 33 -4.79 6.85 -7.57
N GLY A 34 -4.56 6.29 -8.76
CA GLY A 34 -3.84 6.87 -9.87
C GLY A 34 -2.62 6.02 -10.24
N LYS A 35 -2.73 5.28 -11.34
CA LYS A 35 -1.74 4.32 -11.88
C LYS A 35 -0.36 4.87 -12.31
N GLU A 36 0.08 5.99 -11.74
CA GLU A 36 1.39 6.55 -12.02
C GLU A 36 2.46 5.74 -11.29
N SER A 37 3.39 5.16 -12.04
CA SER A 37 4.47 4.34 -11.49
C SER A 37 5.27 5.06 -10.40
N MET A 38 5.42 6.40 -10.49
CA MET A 38 6.08 7.19 -9.45
C MET A 38 5.36 7.12 -8.09
N LYS A 39 4.01 7.11 -8.08
CA LYS A 39 3.22 7.03 -6.85
C LYS A 39 3.31 5.64 -6.22
N MET A 40 3.33 4.60 -7.05
CA MET A 40 3.58 3.23 -6.61
C MET A 40 4.97 3.08 -6.00
N ILE A 41 6.02 3.63 -6.63
CA ILE A 41 7.39 3.64 -6.08
C ILE A 41 7.44 4.39 -4.76
N ALA A 42 6.78 5.55 -4.65
CA ALA A 42 6.73 6.30 -3.41
C ALA A 42 6.04 5.51 -2.29
N LEU A 43 4.94 4.81 -2.60
CA LEU A 43 4.25 3.95 -1.64
C LEU A 43 5.13 2.79 -1.17
N THR A 44 5.77 2.06 -2.10
CA THR A 44 6.65 0.94 -1.73
C THR A 44 7.83 1.41 -0.89
N SER A 45 8.40 2.57 -1.21
CA SER A 45 9.50 3.16 -0.44
C SER A 45 9.08 3.56 0.97
N LEU A 46 7.85 4.06 1.16
CA LEU A 46 7.33 4.39 2.50
C LEU A 46 7.09 3.12 3.33
N ILE A 47 6.64 2.05 2.70
CA ILE A 47 6.43 0.76 3.36
C ILE A 47 7.76 0.20 3.85
N GLU A 48 8.78 0.21 2.99
CA GLU A 48 10.14 -0.23 3.35
C GLU A 48 10.73 0.61 4.50
N ASP A 49 10.63 1.94 4.42
CA ASP A 49 11.22 2.84 5.43
C ASP A 49 10.49 2.78 6.80
N GLU A 50 9.16 2.66 6.80
CA GLU A 50 8.33 2.74 8.02
C GLU A 50 7.96 1.39 8.64
N LEU A 51 7.96 0.33 7.83
CA LEU A 51 7.58 -1.03 8.24
C LEU A 51 8.73 -2.03 8.10
N ASP A 52 9.87 -1.65 7.51
CA ASP A 52 10.99 -2.57 7.24
C ASP A 52 10.57 -3.76 6.33
N VAL A 53 9.52 -3.56 5.52
CA VAL A 53 8.99 -4.56 4.58
C VAL A 53 9.36 -4.20 3.16
N GLU A 54 10.12 -5.07 2.50
CA GLU A 54 10.49 -4.88 1.10
C GLU A 54 9.32 -5.30 0.19
N VAL A 55 8.64 -4.32 -0.41
CA VAL A 55 7.61 -4.58 -1.43
C VAL A 55 8.06 -4.00 -2.76
N THR A 56 8.15 -4.82 -3.80
CA THR A 56 8.56 -4.31 -5.11
C THR A 56 7.38 -3.72 -5.89
N ILE A 57 7.63 -2.69 -6.70
CA ILE A 57 6.60 -2.15 -7.61
C ILE A 57 6.00 -3.23 -8.54
N HIS A 58 6.78 -4.26 -8.89
CA HIS A 58 6.28 -5.37 -9.71
C HIS A 58 5.19 -6.18 -9.00
N GLU A 59 5.26 -6.32 -7.69
CA GLU A 59 4.20 -6.96 -6.91
C GLU A 59 2.99 -6.06 -6.81
N VAL A 60 3.17 -4.77 -6.49
CA VAL A 60 2.08 -3.79 -6.43
C VAL A 60 1.36 -3.68 -7.78
N MET A 61 2.08 -3.77 -8.90
CA MET A 61 1.49 -3.77 -10.24
C MET A 61 0.70 -5.04 -10.57
N LYS A 62 1.01 -6.18 -9.93
CA LYS A 62 0.23 -7.42 -10.06
C LYS A 62 -1.03 -7.40 -9.20
N MET A 63 -0.99 -6.68 -8.09
CA MET A 63 -2.13 -6.46 -7.21
C MET A 63 -3.15 -5.55 -7.90
N LYS A 64 -4.44 -5.86 -7.73
CA LYS A 64 -5.52 -5.03 -8.24
C LYS A 64 -5.99 -4.03 -7.20
N THR A 65 -6.04 -4.47 -5.94
CA THR A 65 -6.70 -3.77 -4.86
C THR A 65 -5.74 -3.45 -3.73
N PHE A 66 -6.07 -2.43 -2.95
CA PHE A 66 -5.30 -2.03 -1.79
C PHE A 66 -5.30 -3.11 -0.69
N GLY A 67 -6.39 -3.87 -0.57
CA GLY A 67 -6.49 -5.00 0.36
C GLY A 67 -5.41 -6.06 0.10
N GLU A 68 -5.10 -6.37 -1.16
CA GLU A 68 -4.03 -7.32 -1.50
C GLU A 68 -2.64 -6.83 -1.06
N LEU A 69 -2.39 -5.51 -1.12
CA LEU A 69 -1.14 -4.95 -0.61
C LEU A 69 -1.06 -5.07 0.91
N VAL A 70 -2.16 -4.79 1.61
CA VAL A 70 -2.20 -4.87 3.08
C VAL A 70 -1.97 -6.31 3.53
N ASP A 71 -2.62 -7.27 2.87
CA ASP A 71 -2.45 -8.69 3.16
C ASP A 71 -1.00 -9.13 2.92
N ARG A 72 -0.41 -8.75 1.78
CA ARG A 72 1.00 -9.05 1.47
C ARG A 72 1.97 -8.49 2.51
N VAL A 73 1.77 -7.23 2.91
CA VAL A 73 2.61 -6.60 3.93
C VAL A 73 2.40 -7.27 5.29
N ALA A 74 1.17 -7.66 5.63
CA ALA A 74 0.88 -8.39 6.85
C ALA A 74 1.61 -9.74 6.89
N GLU A 75 1.57 -10.49 5.78
CA GLU A 75 2.28 -11.77 5.67
C GLU A 75 3.78 -11.61 5.91
N GLU A 76 4.44 -10.62 5.28
CA GLU A 76 5.88 -10.39 5.51
C GLU A 76 6.20 -9.88 6.91
N TYR A 77 5.27 -9.15 7.55
CA TYR A 77 5.48 -8.58 8.88
C TYR A 77 5.32 -9.62 10.01
N GLU A 78 4.64 -10.74 9.74
CA GLU A 78 4.44 -11.83 10.70
C GLU A 78 5.49 -12.95 10.61
N GLU A 79 6.29 -13.01 9.53
CA GLU A 79 7.47 -13.91 9.38
C GLU A 79 8.75 -13.33 10.01
#